data_AF-A0A916F4L2-F1
#
_entry.id   AF-A0A916F4L2-F1
#
_cell.length_a   1.000
_cell.length_b   1.000
_cell.length_c   1.000
_cell.angle_alpha   90.00
_cell.angle_beta   90.00
_cell.angle_gamma   90.00
#
_symmetry.space_group_name_H-M   'P 1'
#
loop_
_entity.id
_entity.type
_entity.pdbx_description
1 polymer ?
#
loop_
_entity_poly.entity_id
_entity_poly.type
_entity_poly.pdbx_seq_one_letter_code
_entity_poly.pdbx_strand_id
1 'polypeptide(L)' 'DKAPFTINKLLTDNGKEFTDRFCATGERHPTGVHAFDRVCSDNRIEHRLIKPRTPQTNGMIERFN' A
#
# COMPACT_ATOMS: atom_id res chain seq x y z
N ASP A 1 -20.48 11.80 -6.02
CA ASP A 1 -19.49 12.55 -6.82
C ASP A 1 -18.18 11.79 -6.97
N LYS A 2 -17.44 12.05 -8.05
CA LYS A 2 -16.06 11.57 -8.25
C LYS A 2 -15.09 12.71 -7.95
N ALA A 3 -13.91 12.38 -7.45
CA ALA A 3 -12.84 13.36 -7.26
C ALA A 3 -12.44 14.00 -8.60
N PRO A 4 -11.99 15.28 -8.62
CA PRO A 4 -11.58 15.97 -9.84
C PRO A 4 -10.20 15.50 -10.36
N PHE A 5 -9.71 14.34 -9.90
CA PHE A 5 -8.43 13.76 -10.27
C PHE A 5 -8.53 12.23 -10.32
N THR A 6 -7.62 11.60 -11.06
CA THR A 6 -7.48 10.15 -11.14
C THR A 6 -6.25 9.71 -10.36
N ILE A 7 -6.43 8.75 -9.45
CA ILE A 7 -5.33 8.10 -8.75
C ILE A 7 -4.84 6.96 -9.64
N ASN A 8 -3.58 7.03 -10.07
CA ASN A 8 -2.97 5.96 -10.88
C ASN A 8 -2.05 5.05 -10.06
N LYS A 9 -1.53 5.54 -8.92
CA LYS A 9 -0.60 4.81 -8.06
C LYS A 9 -0.88 5.12 -6.59
N LEU A 10 -0.66 4.13 -5.74
CA LEU A 10 -0.85 4.24 -4.30
C LEU A 10 0.36 3.61 -3.60
N LEU A 11 0.93 4.33 -2.64
CA LEU A 11 2.05 3.87 -1.82
C LEU A 11 1.57 3.73 -0.37
N THR A 12 1.63 2.53 0.18
CA THR A 12 1.22 2.22 1.56
C THR A 12 2.39 1.68 2.38
N ASP A 13 2.26 1.71 3.70
CA ASP A 13 3.15 0.95 4.55
C ASP A 13 2.87 -0.57 4.43
N ASN A 14 3.65 -1.39 5.13
CA ASN A 14 3.56 -2.84 5.01
C ASN A 14 2.53 -3.46 5.98
N GLY A 15 1.66 -2.65 6.58
CA GLY A 15 0.63 -3.07 7.52
C GLY A 15 -0.32 -4.10 6.94
N LYS A 16 -0.84 -4.96 7.82
CA LYS A 16 -1.78 -6.05 7.48
C LYS A 16 -3.10 -5.57 6.87
N GLU A 17 -3.39 -4.28 7.00
CA GLU A 17 -4.58 -3.62 6.44
C GLU A 17 -4.45 -3.34 4.93
N PHE A 18 -3.23 -3.30 4.40
CA PHE A 18 -2.95 -3.01 2.98
C PHE A 18 -2.37 -4.20 2.24
N THR A 19 -1.66 -5.08 2.95
CA THR A 19 -0.96 -6.20 2.33
C THR A 19 -0.97 -7.43 3.22
N ASP A 20 -0.73 -8.57 2.60
CA ASP A 20 -0.58 -9.86 3.26
C ASP A 20 0.89 -10.27 3.46
N ARG A 21 1.81 -9.31 3.30
CA ARG A 21 3.27 -9.43 3.46
C ARG A 21 3.70 -9.93 4.84
N PHE A 22 3.09 -9.40 5.91
CA PHE A 22 3.36 -9.86 7.27
C PHE A 22 2.23 -10.75 7.76
N CYS A 23 2.58 -11.97 8.15
CA CYS A 23 1.65 -12.96 8.64
C CYS A 23 2.20 -13.59 9.93
N ALA A 24 1.39 -14.40 10.61
CA ALA A 24 1.79 -15.04 11.88
C ALA A 24 3.07 -15.88 11.75
N THR A 25 3.40 -16.34 10.54
CA THR A 25 4.62 -17.11 10.24
C THR A 25 5.83 -16.25 9.83
N GLY A 26 5.73 -14.91 9.90
CA GLY A 26 6.80 -13.99 9.56
C GLY A 26 6.54 -13.15 8.30
N GLU A 27 7.61 -12.70 7.66
CA GLU A 27 7.57 -11.93 6.41
C GLU A 27 7.53 -12.87 5.20
N ARG A 28 6.69 -12.54 4.21
CA ARG A 28 6.65 -13.17 2.89
C ARG A 28 6.54 -12.14 1.78
N HIS A 29 6.76 -12.58 0.55
CA HIS A 29 6.44 -11.74 -0.61
C HIS A 29 4.92 -11.48 -0.66
N PRO A 30 4.49 -10.22 -0.90
CA PRO A 30 3.08 -9.90 -1.10
C PRO A 30 2.50 -10.73 -2.25
N THR A 31 1.32 -11.29 -2.06
CA THR A 31 0.72 -12.17 -3.08
C THR A 31 0.02 -11.40 -4.19
N GLY A 32 -0.35 -10.14 -3.95
CA GLY A 32 -1.26 -9.39 -4.80
C GLY A 32 -2.72 -9.84 -4.69
N VAL A 33 -3.05 -10.75 -3.76
CA VAL A 33 -4.44 -11.20 -3.54
C VAL A 33 -5.07 -10.61 -2.28
N HIS A 34 -4.43 -9.62 -1.65
CA HIS A 34 -5.06 -8.91 -0.55
C HIS A 34 -6.35 -8.21 -1.04
N ALA A 35 -7.34 -8.04 -0.16
CA ALA A 35 -8.58 -7.37 -0.54
C ALA A 35 -8.33 -5.96 -1.09
N PHE A 36 -7.34 -5.27 -0.52
CA PHE A 36 -6.89 -3.96 -0.99
C PHE A 36 -6.27 -4.02 -2.38
N ASP A 37 -5.39 -5.01 -2.65
CA ASP A 37 -4.80 -5.21 -3.99
C ASP A 37 -5.87 -5.40 -5.06
N ARG A 38 -6.92 -6.18 -4.76
CA ARG A 38 -8.05 -6.40 -5.67
C ARG A 38 -8.76 -5.10 -6.02
N VAL A 39 -9.09 -4.30 -5.01
CA VAL A 39 -9.74 -3.00 -5.22
C VAL A 39 -8.86 -2.08 -6.07
N CYS A 40 -7.55 -2.03 -5.79
CA CYS A 40 -6.62 -1.27 -6.62
C CYS A 40 -6.60 -1.78 -8.07
N SER A 41 -6.55 -3.10 -8.28
CA SER A 41 -6.55 -3.72 -9.61
C SER A 41 -7.82 -3.40 -10.40
N ASP A 42 -8.99 -3.54 -9.79
CA ASP A 42 -10.30 -3.25 -10.41
C ASP A 42 -10.40 -1.78 -10.87
N ASN A 43 -9.73 -0.88 -10.15
CA ASN A 43 -9.67 0.54 -10.47
C ASN A 43 -8.45 0.95 -11.32
N ARG A 44 -7.64 -0.01 -11.79
CA ARG A 44 -6.39 0.23 -12.55
C ARG A 44 -5.39 1.12 -11.79
N ILE A 45 -5.32 0.97 -10.47
CA ILE A 45 -4.40 1.66 -9.58
C ILE A 45 -3.22 0.73 -9.29
N GLU A 46 -2.01 1.20 -9.57
CA GLU A 46 -0.78 0.49 -9.20
C GLU A 46 -0.54 0.60 -7.69
N HIS A 47 -0.66 -0.51 -6.96
CA HIS A 47 -0.35 -0.57 -5.53
C HIS A 47 1.13 -0.88 -5.30
N ARG A 48 1.79 -0.06 -4.47
CA ARG A 48 3.19 -0.21 -4.09
C ARG A 48 3.30 -0.20 -2.56
N LEU A 49 4.22 -1.01 -2.04
CA LEU A 49 4.58 -0.99 -0.63
C LEU A 49 5.89 -0.22 -0.42
N ILE A 50 6.02 0.45 0.73
CA ILE A 50 7.31 1.02 1.12
C ILE A 50 8.37 -0.08 1.21
N LYS A 51 9.59 0.24 0.79
CA LYS A 51 10.73 -0.66 0.99
C LYS A 51 10.98 -0.80 2.50
N PRO A 52 11.23 -2.02 3.01
CA PRO A 52 11.57 -2.22 4.41
C PRO A 52 12.75 -1.32 4.82
N ARG A 53 12.70 -0.77 6.04
CA ARG A 53 13.77 0.07 6.60
C ARG A 53 14.10 1.31 5.76
N THR A 54 13.08 1.95 5.20
CA THR A 54 13.21 3.25 4.49
C THR A 54 12.43 4.34 5.24
N PRO A 55 12.96 4.89 6.34
CA PRO A 55 12.23 5.83 7.22
C PRO A 55 11.78 7.11 6.50
N GLN A 56 12.53 7.50 5.47
CA GLN A 56 12.33 8.76 4.74
C GLN A 56 10.98 8.80 4.00
N THR A 57 10.42 7.65 3.63
CA THR A 57 9.13 7.57 2.90
C THR A 57 7.94 7.88 3.81
N ASN A 58 8.03 7.57 5.11
CA ASN A 58 7.02 7.94 6.10
C ASN A 58 7.16 9.41 6.54
N GLY A 59 8.32 10.03 6.31
CA GLY A 59 8.61 11.40 6.74
C GLY A 59 7.71 12.47 6.10
N MET A 60 7.11 12.22 4.93
CA MET A 60 6.11 13.12 4.36
C MET A 60 4.70 12.90 4.93
N ILE A 61 4.39 11.76 5.54
CA ILE A 61 3.09 11.53 6.20
C ILE A 61 3.15 12.03 7.64
N GLU A 62 4.23 11.72 8.36
CA GLU A 62 4.39 12.10 9.77
C GLU A 62 4.61 13.60 10.00
N ARG A 63 4.98 14.36 8.97
CA ARG A 63 5.12 15.83 9.05
C ARG A 63 3.79 16.60 8.90
N PHE A 64 2.71 15.91 8.55
CA PHE A 64 1.38 16.52 8.37
C PHE A 64 0.37 16.05 9.43
N ASN A 65 0.82 15.29 10.44
CA ASN A 65 0.03 14.89 11.61
C ASN A 65 0.23 15.85 12.79
#